data_AF-A0A3D6C560-F1
#
_entry.id   AF-A0A3D6C560-F1
#
_cell.length_a   1.000
_cell.length_b   1.000
_cell.length_c   1.000
_cell.angle_alpha   90.00
_cell.angle_beta   90.00
_cell.angle_gamma   90.00
#
_symmetry.space_group_name_H-M   'P 1'
#
loop_
_entity.id
_entity.type
_entity.pdbx_description
1 polymer ?
#
loop_
_entity_poly.entity_id
_entity_poly.type
_entity_poly.pdbx_seq_one_letter_code
_entity_poly.pdbx_strand_id
1 'polypeptide(L)'
;QKKLKMALTELIDQYSPKAAFIYCTCIVGIIGDDVDAVCREVEAATGIPVIPVHSEGFKGTKKDGYKAACDALFNLVRRYPNPEPKPLSINILGEFNIGGETWIIKRYYEAMGINVVSVITGDGRVEEVTRAATATLNVVQCSGSVTHLAKMMEEEYGIPYIRVSYFGIEDTSDALYRVAEFFKDAPEVMEKTRELILNEVKAVIPGLETVKKDLAGKRAALYVGGAFKAFSLIKALKTIGMDVVLAGSQTGTSEDYAILRDMCADGTVILDDANPLELAKYVMEKNADLFIGGV
;
A
#
# COMPACT_ATOMS: atom_id res chain seq x y z
N GLN A 1 7.57 12.27 -29.41
CA GLN A 1 6.87 11.13 -30.05
C GLN A 1 7.76 10.15 -30.82
N LYS A 2 8.43 10.53 -31.94
CA LYS A 2 9.23 9.58 -32.76
C LYS A 2 10.28 8.78 -31.94
N LYS A 3 11.02 9.49 -31.07
CA LYS A 3 12.01 8.89 -30.17
C LYS A 3 11.38 7.89 -29.18
N LEU A 4 10.18 8.20 -28.67
CA LEU A 4 9.46 7.30 -27.76
C LEU A 4 9.06 6.00 -28.46
N LYS A 5 8.50 6.10 -29.67
CA LYS A 5 8.14 4.93 -30.48
C LYS A 5 9.35 4.02 -30.72
N MET A 6 10.48 4.58 -31.18
CA MET A 6 11.71 3.83 -31.42
C MET A 6 12.19 3.12 -30.15
N ALA A 7 12.27 3.84 -29.03
CA ALA A 7 12.71 3.28 -27.75
C ALA A 7 11.77 2.15 -27.28
N LEU A 8 10.46 2.31 -27.40
CA LEU A 8 9.50 1.25 -27.04
C LEU A 8 9.68 0.02 -27.92
N THR A 9 9.77 0.18 -29.24
CA THR A 9 9.97 -0.94 -30.16
C THR A 9 11.27 -1.69 -29.86
N GLU A 10 12.39 -0.97 -29.67
CA GLU A 10 13.70 -1.57 -29.36
C GLU A 10 13.67 -2.34 -28.03
N LEU A 11 13.13 -1.72 -26.96
CA LEU A 11 13.09 -2.34 -25.64
C LEU A 11 12.12 -3.52 -25.57
N ILE A 12 10.98 -3.45 -26.27
CA ILE A 12 10.01 -4.56 -26.30
C ILE A 12 10.59 -5.76 -27.06
N ASP A 13 11.23 -5.52 -28.21
CA ASP A 13 11.90 -6.58 -28.98
C ASP A 13 13.02 -7.25 -28.16
N GLN A 14 13.86 -6.45 -27.52
CA GLN A 14 15.00 -6.95 -26.75
C GLN A 14 14.61 -7.73 -25.48
N TYR A 15 13.65 -7.21 -24.71
CA TYR A 15 13.34 -7.74 -23.37
C TYR A 15 12.07 -8.59 -23.32
N SER A 16 11.25 -8.58 -24.37
CA SER A 16 9.97 -9.33 -24.44
C SER A 16 9.11 -9.18 -23.17
N PRO A 17 8.86 -7.94 -22.68
CA PRO A 17 8.11 -7.74 -21.45
C PRO A 17 6.63 -8.11 -21.62
N LYS A 18 5.94 -8.32 -20.50
CA LYS A 18 4.52 -8.68 -20.49
C LYS A 18 3.58 -7.47 -20.61
N ALA A 19 4.07 -6.29 -20.28
CA ALA A 19 3.44 -5.00 -20.50
C ALA A 19 4.50 -3.89 -20.43
N ALA A 20 4.22 -2.73 -21.00
CA ALA A 20 5.04 -1.53 -20.89
C ALA A 20 4.21 -0.37 -20.31
N PHE A 21 4.73 0.31 -19.29
CA PHE A 21 4.12 1.51 -18.70
C PHE A 21 4.99 2.73 -19.00
N ILE A 22 4.37 3.80 -19.53
CA ILE A 22 5.09 5.01 -19.97
C ILE A 22 4.75 6.15 -19.01
N TYR A 23 5.69 6.51 -18.14
CA TYR A 23 5.52 7.58 -17.16
C TYR A 23 5.80 8.95 -17.79
N CYS A 24 4.76 9.78 -17.89
CA CYS A 24 4.86 11.13 -18.41
C CYS A 24 5.52 12.05 -17.38
N THR A 25 6.48 12.85 -17.84
CA THR A 25 7.18 13.87 -17.03
C THR A 25 6.75 15.28 -17.44
N CYS A 26 7.14 16.29 -16.67
CA CYS A 26 6.70 17.68 -16.87
C CYS A 26 6.87 18.19 -18.31
N ILE A 27 8.00 17.88 -18.97
CA ILE A 27 8.26 18.37 -20.32
C ILE A 27 7.26 17.78 -21.33
N VAL A 28 6.92 16.50 -21.18
CA VAL A 28 6.00 15.78 -22.09
C VAL A 28 4.64 16.47 -22.13
N GLY A 29 4.09 16.83 -20.96
CA GLY A 29 2.82 17.53 -20.87
C GLY A 29 2.86 18.96 -21.43
N ILE A 30 4.01 19.65 -21.34
CA ILE A 30 4.15 21.04 -21.84
C ILE A 30 4.27 21.08 -23.36
N ILE A 31 5.03 20.15 -23.96
CA ILE A 31 5.27 20.15 -25.41
C ILE A 31 4.11 19.57 -26.21
N GLY A 32 3.09 19.01 -25.55
CA GLY A 32 1.90 18.46 -26.18
C GLY A 32 2.15 17.15 -26.93
N ASP A 33 3.06 16.31 -26.42
CA ASP A 33 3.30 14.99 -27.01
C ASP A 33 2.06 14.09 -26.80
N ASP A 34 1.48 13.55 -27.88
CA ASP A 34 0.38 12.58 -27.83
C ASP A 34 0.94 11.18 -27.51
N VAL A 35 1.24 10.97 -26.23
CA VAL A 35 1.76 9.70 -25.72
C VAL A 35 0.75 8.57 -25.90
N ASP A 36 -0.55 8.86 -25.76
CA ASP A 36 -1.62 7.88 -25.94
C ASP A 36 -1.64 7.30 -27.36
N ALA A 37 -1.49 8.14 -28.39
CA ALA A 37 -1.40 7.69 -29.77
C ALA A 37 -0.18 6.79 -30.01
N VAL A 38 0.98 7.15 -29.48
CA VAL A 38 2.19 6.33 -29.59
C VAL A 38 2.00 4.98 -28.89
N CYS A 39 1.41 4.97 -27.69
CA CYS A 39 1.13 3.73 -26.95
C CYS A 39 0.19 2.80 -27.73
N ARG A 40 -0.93 3.33 -28.26
CA ARG A 40 -1.87 2.56 -29.09
C ARG A 40 -1.20 1.97 -30.34
N GLU A 41 -0.36 2.75 -31.01
CA GLU A 41 0.35 2.29 -32.21
C GLU A 41 1.33 1.15 -31.90
N VAL A 42 2.13 1.30 -30.83
CA VAL A 42 3.10 0.26 -30.43
C VAL A 42 2.40 -0.98 -29.90
N GLU A 43 1.33 -0.83 -29.12
CA GLU A 43 0.51 -1.94 -28.65
C GLU A 43 -0.07 -2.74 -29.82
N ALA A 44 -0.64 -2.07 -30.82
CA ALA A 44 -1.17 -2.74 -32.02
C ALA A 44 -0.08 -3.50 -32.81
N ALA A 45 1.15 -2.97 -32.84
CA ALA A 45 2.26 -3.59 -33.54
C ALA A 45 2.90 -4.77 -32.79
N THR A 46 2.92 -4.71 -31.45
CA THR A 46 3.65 -5.67 -30.60
C THR A 46 2.76 -6.70 -29.92
N GLY A 47 1.46 -6.42 -29.78
CA GLY A 47 0.49 -7.29 -29.13
C GLY A 47 0.57 -7.34 -27.60
N ILE A 48 1.46 -6.55 -26.97
CA ILE A 48 1.53 -6.42 -25.52
C ILE A 48 0.82 -5.13 -25.06
N PRO A 49 0.26 -5.08 -23.84
CA PRO A 49 -0.24 -3.83 -23.27
C PRO A 49 0.83 -2.74 -23.22
N VAL A 50 0.54 -1.58 -23.79
CA VAL A 50 1.39 -0.38 -23.71
C VAL A 50 0.55 0.75 -23.12
N ILE A 51 0.80 1.11 -21.87
CA ILE A 51 -0.11 1.92 -21.06
C ILE A 51 0.57 3.24 -20.68
N PRO A 52 0.03 4.39 -21.11
CA PRO A 52 0.51 5.69 -20.65
C PRO A 52 0.09 5.94 -19.20
N VAL A 53 1.01 6.50 -18.42
CA VAL A 53 0.79 6.96 -17.05
C VAL A 53 1.00 8.47 -17.03
N HIS A 54 -0.12 9.20 -17.01
CA HIS A 54 -0.15 10.67 -17.05
C HIS A 54 0.18 11.28 -15.68
N SER A 55 1.45 11.12 -15.25
CA SER A 55 1.98 11.47 -13.93
C SER A 55 2.90 12.70 -13.94
N GLU A 56 2.63 13.68 -14.79
CA GLU A 56 3.46 14.88 -14.89
C GLU A 56 3.50 15.65 -13.57
N GLY A 57 4.70 15.98 -13.09
CA GLY A 57 4.90 16.50 -11.73
C GLY A 57 4.24 17.84 -11.42
N PHE A 58 3.86 18.63 -12.44
CA PHE A 58 3.15 19.90 -12.24
C PHE A 58 1.62 19.73 -12.12
N LYS A 59 1.07 18.54 -12.38
CA LYS A 59 -0.40 18.30 -12.38
C LYS A 59 -1.03 18.32 -10.99
N GLY A 60 -0.23 18.22 -9.93
CA GLY A 60 -0.75 18.26 -8.57
C GLY A 60 0.23 17.71 -7.56
N THR A 61 -0.29 16.90 -6.65
CA THR A 61 0.41 16.34 -5.50
C THR A 61 0.74 14.87 -5.73
N LYS A 62 1.38 14.25 -4.74
CA LYS A 62 1.60 12.79 -4.69
C LYS A 62 0.29 12.00 -4.87
N LYS A 63 -0.85 12.51 -4.38
CA LYS A 63 -2.16 11.85 -4.51
C LYS A 63 -2.61 11.77 -5.97
N ASP A 64 -2.31 12.78 -6.78
CA ASP A 64 -2.63 12.80 -8.21
C ASP A 64 -1.77 11.81 -9.00
N GLY A 65 -0.49 11.65 -8.61
CA GLY A 65 0.38 10.61 -9.14
C GLY A 65 -0.14 9.19 -8.83
N TYR A 66 -0.60 8.96 -7.60
CA TYR A 66 -1.25 7.70 -7.23
C TYR A 66 -2.53 7.43 -8.02
N LYS A 67 -3.35 8.47 -8.25
CA LYS A 67 -4.55 8.36 -9.08
C LYS A 67 -4.19 7.95 -10.52
N ALA A 68 -3.20 8.61 -11.13
CA ALA A 68 -2.73 8.26 -12.48
C ALA A 68 -2.22 6.81 -12.58
N ALA A 69 -1.49 6.34 -11.56
CA ALA A 69 -1.05 4.96 -11.49
C ALA A 69 -2.22 3.98 -11.30
N CYS A 70 -3.23 4.31 -10.49
CA CYS A 70 -4.44 3.51 -10.33
C CYS A 70 -5.23 3.43 -11.65
N ASP A 71 -5.38 4.53 -12.37
CA ASP A 71 -6.06 4.58 -13.68
C ASP A 71 -5.33 3.66 -14.69
N ALA A 72 -3.99 3.66 -14.70
CA ALA A 72 -3.17 2.79 -15.54
C ALA A 72 -3.25 1.30 -15.14
N LEU A 73 -3.21 0.99 -13.84
CA LEU A 73 -3.39 -0.38 -13.34
C LEU A 73 -4.79 -0.91 -13.67
N PHE A 74 -5.82 -0.09 -13.51
CA PHE A 74 -7.19 -0.48 -13.85
C PHE A 74 -7.36 -0.72 -15.35
N ASN A 75 -6.68 0.04 -16.21
CA ASN A 75 -6.60 -0.26 -17.64
C ASN A 75 -6.03 -1.67 -17.89
N LEU A 76 -5.02 -2.08 -17.13
CA LEU A 76 -4.46 -3.43 -17.23
C LEU A 76 -5.45 -4.51 -16.75
N VAL A 77 -6.11 -4.30 -15.61
CA VAL A 77 -7.12 -5.23 -15.06
C VAL A 77 -8.26 -5.46 -16.05
N ARG A 78 -8.77 -4.40 -16.69
CA ARG A 78 -9.86 -4.46 -17.67
C ARG A 78 -9.58 -5.27 -18.93
N ARG A 79 -8.32 -5.65 -19.16
CA ARG A 79 -7.93 -6.45 -20.32
C ARG A 79 -8.16 -7.94 -20.13
N TYR A 80 -8.54 -8.40 -18.93
CA TYR A 80 -8.91 -9.79 -18.72
C TYR A 80 -10.35 -10.05 -19.21
N PRO A 81 -10.54 -10.91 -20.22
CA PRO A 81 -11.87 -11.20 -20.73
C PRO A 81 -12.65 -12.11 -19.76
N ASN A 82 -13.93 -11.79 -19.54
CA ASN A 82 -14.88 -12.60 -18.76
C ASN A 82 -14.32 -13.04 -17.38
N PRO A 83 -14.02 -12.09 -16.47
CA PRO A 83 -13.55 -12.44 -15.14
C PRO A 83 -14.60 -13.24 -14.37
N GLU A 84 -14.29 -14.50 -14.07
CA GLU A 84 -15.10 -15.31 -13.17
C GLU A 84 -14.51 -15.25 -11.76
N PRO A 85 -15.30 -14.88 -10.74
CA PRO A 85 -14.84 -14.82 -9.36
C PRO A 85 -14.36 -16.19 -8.87
N LYS A 86 -13.16 -16.24 -8.30
CA LYS A 86 -12.61 -17.42 -7.64
C LYS A 86 -13.05 -17.43 -6.17
N PRO A 87 -13.66 -18.52 -5.66
CA PRO A 87 -13.98 -18.62 -4.24
C PRO A 87 -12.74 -18.43 -3.36
N LEU A 88 -12.93 -17.91 -2.14
CA LEU A 88 -11.88 -17.72 -1.12
C LEU A 88 -10.63 -17.04 -1.68
N SER A 89 -10.81 -15.93 -2.38
CA SER A 89 -9.71 -15.30 -3.10
C SER A 89 -9.65 -13.79 -2.87
N ILE A 90 -8.43 -13.27 -2.75
CA ILE A 90 -8.18 -11.86 -2.45
C ILE A 90 -7.18 -11.25 -3.42
N ASN A 91 -7.25 -9.94 -3.58
CA ASN A 91 -6.09 -9.14 -3.96
C ASN A 91 -5.55 -8.42 -2.73
N ILE A 92 -4.23 -8.22 -2.67
CA ILE A 92 -3.58 -7.36 -1.68
C ILE A 92 -3.19 -6.07 -2.40
N LEU A 93 -3.82 -4.96 -2.06
CA LEU A 93 -3.64 -3.66 -2.72
C LEU A 93 -2.82 -2.71 -1.85
N GLY A 94 -1.86 -2.02 -2.48
CA GLY A 94 -1.03 -1.01 -1.82
C GLY A 94 0.00 -1.62 -0.87
N GLU A 95 0.45 -2.83 -1.17
CA GLU A 95 1.54 -3.53 -0.50
C GLU A 95 2.71 -3.59 -1.50
N PHE A 96 3.88 -3.07 -1.10
CA PHE A 96 4.99 -2.75 -2.02
C PHE A 96 6.22 -3.65 -1.83
N ASN A 97 6.13 -4.67 -0.98
CA ASN A 97 7.18 -5.64 -0.66
C ASN A 97 8.47 -5.01 -0.10
N ILE A 98 8.35 -3.95 0.70
CA ILE A 98 9.51 -3.31 1.29
C ILE A 98 10.13 -4.28 2.30
N GLY A 99 11.37 -4.70 2.06
CA GLY A 99 12.04 -5.68 2.95
C GLY A 99 11.40 -7.08 2.95
N GLY A 100 10.63 -7.46 1.94
CA GLY A 100 10.05 -8.80 1.83
C GLY A 100 8.69 -8.99 2.52
N GLU A 101 8.04 -7.89 2.95
CA GLU A 101 6.74 -7.90 3.66
C GLU A 101 5.65 -8.69 2.92
N THR A 102 5.56 -8.54 1.59
CA THR A 102 4.56 -9.23 0.77
C THR A 102 4.65 -10.75 0.92
N TRP A 103 5.87 -11.31 0.98
CA TRP A 103 6.05 -12.75 1.04
C TRP A 103 5.50 -13.34 2.35
N ILE A 104 5.65 -12.60 3.46
CA ILE A 104 5.13 -12.98 4.77
C ILE A 104 3.60 -12.89 4.76
N ILE A 105 3.05 -11.77 4.29
CA ILE A 105 1.60 -11.53 4.24
C ILE A 105 0.91 -12.56 3.33
N LYS A 106 1.47 -12.84 2.15
CA LYS A 106 0.96 -13.85 1.22
C LYS A 106 0.93 -15.23 1.87
N ARG A 107 2.02 -15.62 2.54
CA ARG A 107 2.10 -16.89 3.28
C ARG A 107 1.04 -17.00 4.37
N TYR A 108 0.71 -15.90 5.06
CA TYR A 108 -0.36 -15.89 6.07
C TYR A 108 -1.73 -16.18 5.46
N TYR A 109 -2.10 -15.49 4.37
CA TYR A 109 -3.37 -15.77 3.70
C TYR A 109 -3.42 -17.17 3.08
N GLU A 110 -2.33 -17.66 2.50
CA GLU A 110 -2.26 -19.03 2.00
C GLU A 110 -2.43 -20.06 3.12
N ALA A 111 -1.81 -19.83 4.29
CA ALA A 111 -1.98 -20.67 5.47
C ALA A 111 -3.42 -20.66 6.01
N MET A 112 -4.15 -19.54 5.86
CA MET A 112 -5.58 -19.46 6.15
C MET A 112 -6.45 -20.22 5.12
N GLY A 113 -5.88 -20.69 4.02
CA GLY A 113 -6.60 -21.35 2.92
C GLY A 113 -7.17 -20.37 1.89
N ILE A 114 -6.64 -19.15 1.83
CA ILE A 114 -7.10 -18.09 0.93
C ILE A 114 -6.15 -17.98 -0.26
N ASN A 115 -6.71 -17.94 -1.47
CA ASN A 115 -5.97 -17.75 -2.69
C ASN A 115 -5.66 -16.26 -2.93
N VAL A 116 -4.37 -15.89 -2.90
CA VAL A 116 -3.93 -14.55 -3.29
C VAL A 116 -3.82 -14.47 -4.82
N VAL A 117 -4.76 -13.78 -5.46
CA VAL A 117 -4.83 -13.63 -6.92
C VAL A 117 -3.75 -12.68 -7.44
N SER A 118 -3.59 -11.55 -6.75
CA SER A 118 -2.65 -10.50 -7.12
C SER A 118 -2.17 -9.74 -5.89
N VAL A 119 -0.91 -9.29 -5.95
CA VAL A 119 -0.38 -8.26 -5.06
C VAL A 119 -0.06 -7.05 -5.91
N ILE A 120 -0.68 -5.92 -5.57
CA ILE A 120 -0.53 -4.65 -6.27
C ILE A 120 0.27 -3.72 -5.34
N THR A 121 1.59 -3.57 -5.50
CA THR A 121 2.44 -4.08 -6.61
C THR A 121 3.73 -4.78 -6.16
N GLY A 122 3.95 -4.93 -4.86
CA GLY A 122 5.13 -5.56 -4.29
C GLY A 122 5.34 -6.98 -4.81
N ASP A 123 6.41 -7.19 -5.58
CA ASP A 123 6.70 -8.45 -6.28
C ASP A 123 5.52 -9.02 -7.11
N GLY A 124 4.61 -8.17 -7.58
CA GLY A 124 3.50 -8.57 -8.45
C GLY A 124 3.96 -8.89 -9.88
N ARG A 125 3.21 -9.73 -10.59
CA ARG A 125 3.39 -9.98 -12.04
C ARG A 125 2.26 -9.37 -12.85
N VAL A 126 2.56 -8.94 -14.07
CA VAL A 126 1.57 -8.36 -15.01
C VAL A 126 0.38 -9.30 -15.17
N GLU A 127 0.63 -10.60 -15.35
CA GLU A 127 -0.42 -11.60 -15.52
C GLU A 127 -1.32 -11.77 -14.29
N GLU A 128 -0.78 -11.57 -13.09
CA GLU A 128 -1.55 -11.59 -11.84
C GLU A 128 -2.42 -10.35 -11.72
N VAL A 129 -1.86 -9.16 -12.02
CA VAL A 129 -2.61 -7.89 -12.03
C VAL A 129 -3.77 -7.95 -13.04
N THR A 130 -3.53 -8.47 -14.25
CA THR A 130 -4.60 -8.65 -15.24
C THR A 130 -5.73 -9.51 -14.68
N ARG A 131 -5.43 -10.57 -13.92
CA ARG A 131 -6.44 -11.43 -13.29
C ARG A 131 -7.07 -10.87 -12.02
N ALA A 132 -6.71 -9.68 -11.54
CA ALA A 132 -7.17 -9.15 -10.26
C ALA A 132 -8.72 -9.04 -10.17
N ALA A 133 -9.41 -8.88 -11.31
CA ALA A 133 -10.88 -8.91 -11.38
C ALA A 133 -11.52 -10.27 -11.03
N THR A 134 -10.72 -11.34 -10.87
CA THR A 134 -11.21 -12.67 -10.44
C THR A 134 -11.22 -12.84 -8.92
N ALA A 135 -10.71 -11.88 -8.15
CA ALA A 135 -10.77 -11.93 -6.69
C ALA A 135 -12.17 -11.64 -6.16
N THR A 136 -12.49 -12.11 -4.95
CA THR A 136 -13.76 -11.81 -4.28
C THR A 136 -13.65 -10.74 -3.19
N LEU A 137 -12.44 -10.34 -2.82
CA LEU A 137 -12.18 -9.25 -1.88
C LEU A 137 -10.87 -8.52 -2.21
N ASN A 138 -10.89 -7.20 -2.13
CA ASN A 138 -9.69 -6.36 -2.16
C ASN A 138 -9.26 -6.00 -0.73
N VAL A 139 -8.04 -6.35 -0.34
CA VAL A 139 -7.48 -6.05 0.98
C VAL A 139 -6.48 -4.90 0.83
N VAL A 140 -6.83 -3.71 1.34
CA VAL A 140 -6.14 -2.44 1.07
C VAL A 140 -5.24 -2.05 2.24
N GLN A 141 -3.92 -2.20 2.06
CA GLN A 141 -2.90 -1.80 3.03
C GLN A 141 -2.66 -0.28 2.97
N CYS A 142 -2.07 0.22 1.88
CA CYS A 142 -1.78 1.65 1.73
C CYS A 142 -2.97 2.42 1.16
N SER A 143 -3.98 2.66 2.00
CA SER A 143 -5.24 3.34 1.61
C SER A 143 -5.03 4.64 0.84
N GLY A 144 -4.05 5.47 1.23
CA GLY A 144 -3.75 6.74 0.56
C GLY A 144 -3.24 6.63 -0.88
N SER A 145 -2.82 5.43 -1.33
CA SER A 145 -2.26 5.21 -2.66
C SER A 145 -3.20 4.48 -3.63
N VAL A 146 -3.92 3.46 -3.15
CA VAL A 146 -4.63 2.50 -4.03
C VAL A 146 -6.14 2.47 -3.82
N THR A 147 -6.69 3.28 -2.92
CA THR A 147 -8.16 3.32 -2.70
C THR A 147 -8.91 3.69 -3.98
N HIS A 148 -8.33 4.52 -4.86
CA HIS A 148 -8.92 4.84 -6.15
C HIS A 148 -9.09 3.59 -7.03
N LEU A 149 -8.08 2.73 -7.10
CA LEU A 149 -8.17 1.43 -7.79
C LEU A 149 -9.23 0.52 -7.15
N ALA A 150 -9.24 0.41 -5.83
CA ALA A 150 -10.21 -0.43 -5.12
C ALA A 150 -11.66 -0.02 -5.41
N LYS A 151 -11.95 1.29 -5.45
CA LYS A 151 -13.27 1.84 -5.82
C LYS A 151 -13.65 1.51 -7.25
N MET A 152 -12.74 1.69 -8.21
CA MET A 152 -13.01 1.33 -9.61
C MET A 152 -13.30 -0.17 -9.77
N MET A 153 -12.62 -1.03 -9.00
CA MET A 153 -12.88 -2.48 -9.01
C MET A 153 -14.21 -2.84 -8.34
N GLU A 154 -14.62 -2.12 -7.29
CA GLU A 154 -15.94 -2.26 -6.68
C GLU A 154 -17.06 -1.83 -7.64
N GLU A 155 -16.89 -0.70 -8.32
CA GLU A 155 -17.87 -0.16 -9.27
C GLU A 155 -18.05 -1.04 -10.52
N GLU A 156 -16.96 -1.53 -11.10
CA GLU A 156 -16.99 -2.30 -12.36
C GLU A 156 -17.26 -3.79 -12.14
N TYR A 157 -16.69 -4.38 -11.09
CA TYR A 157 -16.71 -5.83 -10.86
C TYR A 157 -17.47 -6.25 -9.61
N GLY A 158 -17.94 -5.31 -8.79
CA GLY A 158 -18.61 -5.63 -7.53
C GLY A 158 -17.68 -6.21 -6.45
N ILE A 159 -16.35 -6.04 -6.59
CA ILE A 159 -15.37 -6.58 -5.64
C ILE A 159 -15.25 -5.61 -4.46
N PRO A 160 -15.80 -5.95 -3.26
CA PRO A 160 -15.71 -5.06 -2.12
C PRO A 160 -14.26 -4.92 -1.66
N TYR A 161 -13.97 -3.88 -0.88
CA TYR A 161 -12.66 -3.71 -0.27
C TYR A 161 -12.72 -3.41 1.23
N ILE A 162 -11.71 -3.90 1.95
CA ILE A 162 -11.49 -3.56 3.35
C ILE A 162 -10.12 -2.88 3.51
N ARG A 163 -10.05 -1.89 4.38
CA ARG A 163 -8.79 -1.24 4.76
C ARG A 163 -8.16 -1.97 5.94
N VAL A 164 -6.87 -2.30 5.84
CA VAL A 164 -6.13 -3.05 6.86
C VAL A 164 -4.75 -2.44 7.10
N SER A 165 -4.08 -2.87 8.17
CA SER A 165 -2.66 -2.61 8.41
C SER A 165 -1.94 -3.91 8.80
N TYR A 166 -0.82 -4.22 8.16
CA TYR A 166 0.06 -5.34 8.55
C TYR A 166 1.21 -4.92 9.46
N PHE A 167 1.03 -3.86 10.24
CA PHE A 167 2.11 -3.28 11.04
C PHE A 167 1.88 -3.46 12.54
N GLY A 168 2.68 -4.33 13.17
CA GLY A 168 2.54 -4.70 14.57
C GLY A 168 1.56 -5.86 14.79
N ILE A 169 1.59 -6.46 15.98
CA ILE A 169 0.81 -7.67 16.28
C ILE A 169 -0.70 -7.41 16.19
N GLU A 170 -1.17 -6.33 16.80
CA GLU A 170 -2.61 -6.02 16.90
C GLU A 170 -3.22 -5.79 15.52
N ASP A 171 -2.65 -4.88 14.74
CA ASP A 171 -3.17 -4.50 13.43
C ASP A 171 -3.07 -5.67 12.43
N THR A 172 -1.95 -6.42 12.45
CA THR A 172 -1.81 -7.62 11.60
C THR A 172 -2.84 -8.67 11.97
N SER A 173 -3.08 -8.91 13.26
CA SER A 173 -4.09 -9.87 13.71
C SER A 173 -5.50 -9.43 13.30
N ASP A 174 -5.84 -8.15 13.46
CA ASP A 174 -7.11 -7.57 13.02
C ASP A 174 -7.30 -7.74 11.51
N ALA A 175 -6.26 -7.48 10.71
CA ALA A 175 -6.29 -7.65 9.26
C ALA A 175 -6.63 -9.09 8.85
N LEU A 176 -6.02 -10.09 9.49
CA LEU A 176 -6.28 -11.50 9.22
C LEU A 176 -7.69 -11.92 9.69
N TYR A 177 -8.10 -11.49 10.89
CA TYR A 177 -9.44 -11.78 11.40
C TYR A 177 -10.55 -11.19 10.53
N ARG A 178 -10.42 -9.93 10.09
CA ARG A 178 -11.43 -9.29 9.24
C ARG A 178 -11.59 -9.95 7.88
N VAL A 179 -10.48 -10.46 7.32
CA VAL A 179 -10.56 -11.29 6.10
C VAL A 179 -11.26 -12.62 6.39
N ALA A 180 -10.96 -13.28 7.51
CA ALA A 180 -11.64 -14.51 7.90
C ALA A 180 -13.14 -14.30 8.17
N GLU A 181 -13.52 -13.18 8.77
CA GLU A 181 -14.92 -12.78 9.00
C GLU A 181 -15.67 -12.52 7.69
N PHE A 182 -15.00 -11.92 6.69
CA PHE A 182 -15.58 -11.76 5.36
C PHE A 182 -15.93 -13.13 4.74
N PHE A 183 -15.07 -14.14 4.94
CA PHE A 183 -15.29 -15.52 4.48
C PHE A 183 -15.96 -16.42 5.54
N LYS A 184 -16.87 -15.88 6.35
CA LYS A 184 -17.58 -16.63 7.43
C LYS A 184 -18.31 -17.91 6.97
N ASP A 185 -18.64 -18.02 5.69
CA ASP A 185 -19.29 -19.22 5.13
C ASP A 185 -18.31 -20.39 4.94
N ALA A 186 -17.00 -20.16 5.10
CA ALA A 186 -15.93 -21.15 5.14
C ALA A 186 -15.29 -21.18 6.55
N PRO A 187 -15.91 -21.87 7.53
CA PRO A 187 -15.50 -21.82 8.94
C PRO A 187 -14.04 -22.27 9.18
N GLU A 188 -13.49 -23.12 8.30
CA GLU A 188 -12.10 -23.55 8.34
C GLU A 188 -11.11 -22.40 8.18
N VAL A 189 -11.48 -21.31 7.49
CA VAL A 189 -10.65 -20.11 7.35
C VAL A 189 -10.44 -19.46 8.72
N MET A 190 -11.53 -19.32 9.49
CA MET A 190 -11.47 -18.74 10.84
C MET A 190 -10.67 -19.62 11.81
N GLU A 191 -10.80 -20.95 11.71
CA GLU A 191 -10.00 -21.89 12.52
C GLU A 191 -8.50 -21.74 12.23
N LYS A 192 -8.10 -21.81 10.96
CA LYS A 192 -6.70 -21.64 10.53
C LYS A 192 -6.15 -20.25 10.90
N THR A 193 -6.99 -19.22 10.84
CA THR A 193 -6.62 -17.86 11.25
C THR A 193 -6.23 -17.80 12.72
N ARG A 194 -7.04 -18.40 13.61
CA ARG A 194 -6.75 -18.45 15.05
C ARG A 194 -5.47 -19.23 15.34
N GLU A 195 -5.29 -20.37 14.68
CA GLU A 195 -4.08 -21.18 14.85
C GLU A 195 -2.83 -20.43 14.38
N LEU A 196 -2.88 -19.80 13.21
CA LEU A 196 -1.78 -19.02 12.65
C LEU A 196 -1.38 -17.88 13.59
N ILE A 197 -2.34 -17.06 14.02
CA ILE A 197 -2.09 -15.92 14.91
C ILE A 197 -1.50 -16.41 16.23
N LEU A 198 -2.05 -17.46 16.83
CA LEU A 198 -1.52 -18.03 18.07
C LEU A 198 -0.06 -18.46 17.92
N ASN A 199 0.27 -19.14 16.83
CA ASN A 199 1.63 -19.64 16.57
C ASN A 199 2.63 -18.50 16.33
N GLU A 200 2.28 -17.53 15.49
CA GLU A 200 3.14 -16.39 15.15
C GLU A 200 3.34 -15.45 16.36
N VAL A 201 2.27 -15.15 17.10
CA VAL A 201 2.36 -14.34 18.33
C VAL A 201 3.23 -15.03 19.37
N LYS A 202 3.01 -16.34 19.61
CA LYS A 202 3.83 -17.11 20.56
C LYS A 202 5.31 -17.11 20.17
N ALA A 203 5.63 -17.13 18.89
CA ALA A 203 7.00 -17.11 18.40
C ALA A 203 7.69 -15.75 18.59
N VAL A 204 6.97 -14.64 18.39
CA VAL A 204 7.55 -13.28 18.41
C VAL A 204 7.64 -12.66 19.82
N ILE A 205 6.72 -13.01 20.73
CA ILE A 205 6.61 -12.41 22.07
C ILE A 205 7.93 -12.47 22.87
N PRO A 206 8.67 -13.59 22.96
CA PRO A 206 9.92 -13.64 23.72
C PRO A 206 10.98 -12.63 23.23
N GLY A 207 11.06 -12.43 21.90
CA GLY A 207 11.94 -11.43 21.29
C GLY A 207 11.49 -10.01 21.63
N LEU A 208 10.20 -9.73 21.53
CA LEU A 208 9.63 -8.42 21.87
C LEU A 208 9.83 -8.07 23.34
N GLU A 209 9.68 -9.01 24.26
CA GLU A 209 9.94 -8.78 25.70
C GLU A 209 11.40 -8.45 25.98
N THR A 210 12.33 -8.94 25.16
CA THR A 210 13.74 -8.55 25.25
C THR A 210 13.92 -7.10 24.79
N VAL A 211 13.41 -6.77 23.61
CA VAL A 211 13.46 -5.41 23.04
C VAL A 211 12.78 -4.39 23.95
N LYS A 212 11.64 -4.75 24.54
CA LYS A 212 10.86 -3.90 25.43
C LYS A 212 11.63 -3.50 26.69
N LYS A 213 12.49 -4.37 27.23
CA LYS A 213 13.34 -4.02 28.39
C LYS A 213 14.33 -2.92 28.06
N ASP A 214 14.85 -2.91 26.83
CA ASP A 214 15.84 -1.93 26.38
C ASP A 214 15.18 -0.59 26.01
N LEU A 215 13.92 -0.62 25.56
CA LEU A 215 13.19 0.54 25.03
C LEU A 215 12.15 1.13 25.99
N ALA A 216 11.84 0.47 27.11
CA ALA A 216 10.87 0.95 28.07
C ALA A 216 11.17 2.37 28.56
N GLY A 217 10.18 3.27 28.42
CA GLY A 217 10.28 4.68 28.82
C GLY A 217 11.13 5.55 27.88
N LYS A 218 11.62 5.01 26.77
CA LYS A 218 12.26 5.79 25.71
C LYS A 218 11.21 6.55 24.91
N ARG A 219 11.59 7.74 24.44
CA ARG A 219 10.69 8.70 23.79
C ARG A 219 10.84 8.63 22.28
N ALA A 220 9.75 8.36 21.57
CA ALA A 220 9.71 8.33 20.12
C ALA A 220 9.02 9.57 19.54
N ALA A 221 9.59 10.11 18.46
CA ALA A 221 9.00 11.14 17.62
C ALA A 221 8.73 10.56 16.23
N LEU A 222 7.53 10.80 15.71
CA LEU A 222 6.99 10.18 14.50
C LEU A 222 6.55 11.27 13.52
N TYR A 223 7.03 11.22 12.29
CA TYR A 223 6.56 12.08 11.20
C TYR A 223 6.62 11.34 9.86
N VAL A 224 5.46 11.00 9.28
CA VAL A 224 5.37 10.11 8.10
C VAL A 224 4.41 10.67 7.04
N GLY A 225 4.45 10.13 5.83
CA GLY A 225 3.60 10.63 4.74
C GLY A 225 2.10 10.66 5.08
N GLY A 226 1.52 9.52 5.51
CA GLY A 226 0.07 9.41 5.77
C GLY A 226 -0.26 9.04 7.21
N ALA A 227 -1.35 9.60 7.74
CA ALA A 227 -1.79 9.39 9.12
C ALA A 227 -2.06 7.92 9.48
N PHE A 228 -2.53 7.11 8.54
CA PHE A 228 -2.75 5.68 8.80
C PHE A 228 -1.48 4.94 9.21
N LYS A 229 -0.33 5.28 8.61
CA LYS A 229 0.98 4.75 9.01
C LYS A 229 1.39 5.25 10.40
N ALA A 230 1.03 6.50 10.73
CA ALA A 230 1.27 7.06 12.05
C ALA A 230 0.52 6.29 13.14
N PHE A 231 -0.76 5.94 12.91
CA PHE A 231 -1.56 5.14 13.84
C PHE A 231 -0.89 3.80 14.18
N SER A 232 -0.51 3.02 13.16
CA SER A 232 0.10 1.71 13.39
C SER A 232 1.46 1.80 14.06
N LEU A 233 2.28 2.82 13.71
CA LEU A 233 3.55 3.08 14.39
C LEU A 233 3.35 3.42 15.86
N ILE A 234 2.34 4.22 16.21
CA ILE A 234 2.01 4.53 17.61
C ILE A 234 1.71 3.25 18.40
N LYS A 235 0.88 2.35 17.84
CA LYS A 235 0.55 1.08 18.50
C LYS A 235 1.80 0.20 18.69
N ALA A 236 2.60 0.01 17.64
CA ALA A 236 3.81 -0.81 17.71
C ALA A 236 4.85 -0.27 18.70
N LEU A 237 5.05 1.06 18.73
CA LEU A 237 5.96 1.71 19.68
C LEU A 237 5.49 1.51 21.12
N LYS A 238 4.18 1.62 21.38
CA LYS A 238 3.59 1.31 22.69
C LYS A 238 3.80 -0.16 23.08
N THR A 239 3.66 -1.10 22.14
CA THR A 239 3.90 -2.54 22.41
C THR A 239 5.31 -2.79 22.94
N ILE A 240 6.32 -2.10 22.39
CA ILE A 240 7.72 -2.19 22.83
C ILE A 240 8.08 -1.22 23.97
N GLY A 241 7.10 -0.59 24.60
CA GLY A 241 7.27 0.23 25.81
C GLY A 241 7.78 1.65 25.58
N MET A 242 7.73 2.17 24.35
CA MET A 242 8.14 3.54 24.05
C MET A 242 6.96 4.53 24.16
N ASP A 243 7.27 5.73 24.63
CA ASP A 243 6.33 6.84 24.73
C ASP A 243 6.38 7.71 23.46
N VAL A 244 5.26 7.83 22.76
CA VAL A 244 5.17 8.71 21.58
C VAL A 244 4.93 10.15 22.01
N VAL A 245 5.97 10.97 21.92
CA VAL A 245 5.96 12.36 22.40
C VAL A 245 5.71 13.39 21.29
N LEU A 246 5.83 12.94 20.04
CA LEU A 246 5.51 13.71 18.85
C LEU A 246 4.95 12.76 17.79
N ALA A 247 3.83 13.14 17.17
CA ALA A 247 3.25 12.43 16.03
C ALA A 247 2.84 13.42 14.93
N GLY A 248 3.03 13.07 13.67
CA GLY A 248 2.60 13.95 12.58
C GLY A 248 2.55 13.28 11.23
N SER A 249 1.89 13.95 10.29
CA SER A 249 1.83 13.48 8.91
C SER A 249 1.89 14.59 7.86
N GLN A 250 2.22 14.23 6.60
CA GLN A 250 2.26 15.15 5.46
C GLN A 250 0.88 15.33 4.81
N THR A 251 0.03 14.30 4.85
CA THR A 251 -1.20 14.27 4.02
C THR A 251 -2.48 13.89 4.77
N GLY A 252 -2.47 13.92 6.10
CA GLY A 252 -3.61 13.58 6.96
C GLY A 252 -4.78 14.55 6.81
N THR A 253 -5.99 14.09 7.13
CA THR A 253 -7.19 14.95 7.19
C THR A 253 -7.50 15.41 8.61
N SER A 254 -8.44 16.35 8.76
CA SER A 254 -8.93 16.78 10.07
C SER A 254 -9.43 15.62 10.94
N GLU A 255 -10.10 14.64 10.33
CA GLU A 255 -10.57 13.43 11.00
C GLU A 255 -9.41 12.53 11.44
N ASP A 256 -8.38 12.39 10.60
CA ASP A 256 -7.18 11.64 10.95
C ASP A 256 -6.47 12.26 12.17
N TYR A 257 -6.38 13.60 12.23
CA TYR A 257 -5.77 14.31 13.35
C TYR A 257 -6.59 14.23 14.64
N ALA A 258 -7.92 14.12 14.54
CA ALA A 258 -8.77 13.82 15.71
C ALA A 258 -8.43 12.44 16.28
N ILE A 259 -8.31 11.42 15.42
CA ILE A 259 -7.91 10.07 15.84
C ILE A 259 -6.48 10.07 16.43
N LEU A 260 -5.54 10.80 15.81
CA LEU A 260 -4.18 10.92 16.36
C LEU A 260 -4.20 11.50 17.78
N ARG A 261 -5.03 12.52 18.02
CA ARG A 261 -5.19 13.11 19.35
C ARG A 261 -5.70 12.09 20.36
N ASP A 262 -6.70 11.30 20.00
CA ASP A 262 -7.27 10.29 20.91
C ASP A 262 -6.30 9.12 21.18
N MET A 263 -5.42 8.81 20.22
CA MET A 263 -4.41 7.76 20.37
C MET A 263 -3.20 8.20 21.19
N CYS A 264 -2.88 9.50 21.21
CA CYS A 264 -1.70 10.04 21.86
C CYS A 264 -1.95 10.39 23.34
N ALA A 265 -0.89 10.40 24.14
CA ALA A 265 -0.99 10.81 25.54
C ALA A 265 -1.08 12.33 25.66
N ASP A 266 -1.59 12.81 26.80
CA ASP A 266 -1.59 14.24 27.11
C ASP A 266 -0.18 14.83 27.02
N GLY A 267 -0.05 15.94 26.31
CA GLY A 267 1.23 16.61 26.08
C GLY A 267 2.04 16.11 24.89
N THR A 268 1.57 15.10 24.14
CA THR A 268 2.13 14.77 22.82
C THR A 268 1.90 15.93 21.84
N VAL A 269 2.94 16.31 21.09
CA VAL A 269 2.81 17.32 20.03
C VAL A 269 2.33 16.65 18.74
N ILE A 270 1.28 17.23 18.14
CA ILE A 270 0.73 16.76 16.87
C ILE A 270 1.08 17.78 15.78
N LEU A 271 1.73 17.32 14.72
CA LEU A 271 2.19 18.16 13.61
C LEU A 271 1.50 17.80 12.30
N ASP A 272 1.03 18.83 11.60
CA ASP A 272 0.49 18.74 10.24
C ASP A 272 1.43 19.45 9.26
N ASP A 273 1.83 18.75 8.20
CA ASP A 273 2.69 19.25 7.11
C ASP A 273 3.91 20.07 7.59
N ALA A 274 4.52 19.62 8.70
CA ALA A 274 5.62 20.35 9.32
C ALA A 274 6.87 20.41 8.45
N ASN A 275 7.49 21.58 8.41
CA ASN A 275 8.77 21.77 7.73
C ASN A 275 9.95 21.24 8.59
N PRO A 276 11.16 21.05 7.99
CA PRO A 276 12.30 20.51 8.72
C PRO A 276 12.70 21.28 9.98
N LEU A 277 12.53 22.62 10.01
CA LEU A 277 12.91 23.45 11.14
C LEU A 277 11.95 23.26 12.32
N GLU A 278 10.65 23.22 12.03
CA GLU A 278 9.62 22.92 13.04
C GLU A 278 9.82 21.53 13.63
N LEU A 279 10.07 20.54 12.76
CA LEU A 279 10.27 19.17 13.19
C LEU A 279 11.52 19.04 14.08
N ALA A 280 12.64 19.64 13.67
CA ALA A 280 13.87 19.64 14.47
C ALA A 280 13.65 20.31 15.83
N LYS A 281 12.97 21.47 15.86
CA LYS A 281 12.64 22.19 17.09
C LYS A 281 11.87 21.30 18.06
N TYR A 282 10.76 20.71 17.62
CA TYR A 282 9.91 19.93 18.52
C TYR A 282 10.52 18.59 18.92
N VAL A 283 11.31 17.95 18.05
CA VAL A 283 12.07 16.74 18.40
C VAL A 283 13.07 17.03 19.54
N MET A 284 13.78 18.17 19.47
CA MET A 284 14.69 18.62 20.53
C MET A 284 13.94 19.00 21.81
N GLU A 285 12.89 19.82 21.72
CA GLU A 285 12.07 20.22 22.89
C GLU A 285 11.45 19.02 23.61
N LYS A 286 11.04 18.01 22.84
CA LYS A 286 10.48 16.76 23.37
C LYS A 286 11.53 15.72 23.73
N ASN A 287 12.83 16.03 23.64
CA ASN A 287 13.91 15.12 24.02
C ASN A 287 13.69 13.68 23.51
N ALA A 288 13.36 13.53 22.23
CA ALA A 288 13.11 12.21 21.66
C ALA A 288 14.41 11.39 21.55
N ASP A 289 14.38 10.14 22.01
CA ASP A 289 15.48 9.18 21.88
C ASP A 289 15.53 8.56 20.48
N LEU A 290 14.36 8.46 19.82
CA LEU A 290 14.21 7.91 18.48
C LEU A 290 13.35 8.84 17.63
N PHE A 291 13.83 9.16 16.43
CA PHE A 291 13.05 9.86 15.43
C PHE A 291 12.77 8.93 14.24
N ILE A 292 11.49 8.71 13.95
CA ILE A 292 11.01 7.92 12.82
C ILE A 292 10.31 8.87 11.85
N GLY A 293 11.03 9.27 10.81
CA GLY A 293 10.45 10.11 9.78
C GLY A 293 11.42 10.55 8.70
N GLY A 294 10.89 11.36 7.80
CA GLY A 294 11.59 12.02 6.71
C GLY A 294 10.69 13.10 6.13
N VAL A 295 11.30 14.12 5.54
CA VAL A 295 10.60 15.17 4.80
C VAL A 295 10.63 14.81 3.31
#